data_AF-A0A836RQR9-F1
#
_entry.id   AF-A0A836RQR9-F1
#
_cell.length_a   1.000
_cell.length_b   1.000
_cell.length_c   1.000
_cell.angle_alpha   90.00
_cell.angle_beta   90.00
_cell.angle_gamma   90.00
#
_symmetry.space_group_name_H-M   'P 1'
#
loop_
_entity.id
_entity.type
_entity.pdbx_description
1 polymer ?
#
loop_
_entity_poly.entity_id
_entity_poly.type
_entity_poly.pdbx_seq_one_letter_code
_entity_poly.pdbx_strand_id
1 'polypeptide(L)'
;SEPGVNHHYQIIVEREGNLDRMYVVVEAAGKISDEEKQRLASELQHRLHEVLMINPRVQVVDPGELPRQEGGKAKRIIDKRKM
;
A
#
# COMPACT_ATOMS: atom_id res chain seq x y z
N SER A 1 -10.24 -2.85 11.21
CA SER A 1 -9.87 -3.47 9.92
C SER A 1 -10.67 -2.74 8.86
N GLU A 2 -10.08 -2.51 7.69
CA GLU A 2 -10.82 -1.89 6.58
C GLU A 2 -11.56 -2.97 5.78
N PRO A 3 -12.88 -2.83 5.52
CA PRO A 3 -13.60 -3.73 4.64
C PRO A 3 -12.97 -3.77 3.24
N GLY A 4 -12.87 -4.95 2.64
CA GLY A 4 -12.37 -5.12 1.26
C GLY A 4 -10.84 -5.29 1.12
N VAL A 5 -10.06 -5.14 2.19
CA VAL A 5 -8.61 -5.41 2.18
C VAL A 5 -8.17 -6.42 3.24
N ASN A 6 -7.06 -7.10 2.97
CA ASN A 6 -6.37 -8.00 3.89
C ASN A 6 -5.41 -7.20 4.82
N HIS A 7 -4.94 -7.83 5.89
CA HIS A 7 -3.91 -7.30 6.78
C HIS A 7 -2.49 -7.28 6.18
N HIS A 8 -2.32 -7.75 4.93
CA HIS A 8 -1.05 -7.77 4.22
C HIS A 8 -0.85 -6.46 3.45
N TYR A 9 0.21 -5.73 3.80
CA TYR A 9 0.55 -4.46 3.17
C TYR A 9 2.06 -4.23 3.15
N GLN A 10 2.48 -3.36 2.25
CA GLN A 10 3.85 -2.90 2.09
C GLN A 10 3.86 -1.37 1.93
N ILE A 11 4.66 -0.69 2.75
CA ILE A 11 4.98 0.72 2.57
C ILE A 11 6.31 0.80 1.85
N ILE A 12 6.35 1.56 0.76
CA ILE A 12 7.56 1.80 -0.02
C ILE A 12 7.81 3.30 -0.03
N VAL A 13 9.01 3.73 0.34
CA VAL A 13 9.41 5.14 0.25
C VAL A 13 10.52 5.24 -0.77
N GLU A 14 10.35 6.10 -1.77
CA GLU A 14 11.35 6.32 -2.81
C GLU A 14 11.43 7.80 -3.20
N ARG A 15 12.48 8.17 -3.94
CA ARG A 15 12.71 9.55 -4.36
C ARG A 15 12.30 9.72 -5.82
N GLU A 16 11.31 10.57 -6.07
CA GLU A 16 10.86 10.97 -7.41
C GLU A 16 11.32 12.40 -7.68
N GLY A 17 12.41 12.54 -8.45
CA GLY A 17 13.08 13.83 -8.60
C GLY A 17 13.62 14.32 -7.26
N ASN A 18 13.18 15.49 -6.81
CA ASN A 18 13.59 16.09 -5.53
C ASN A 18 12.60 15.84 -4.38
N LEU A 19 11.57 15.00 -4.60
CA LEU A 19 10.50 14.77 -3.62
C LEU A 19 10.52 13.31 -3.14
N ASP A 20 10.27 13.13 -1.85
CA ASP A 20 9.98 11.82 -1.30
C ASP A 20 8.54 11.42 -1.67
N ARG A 21 8.38 10.22 -2.20
CA ARG A 21 7.09 9.61 -2.48
C ARG A 21 6.90 8.38 -1.62
N MET A 22 5.76 8.34 -0.91
CA MET A 22 5.32 7.17 -0.17
C MET A 22 4.26 6.42 -0.98
N TYR A 23 4.45 5.13 -1.09
CA TYR A 23 3.51 4.17 -1.65
C TYR A 23 3.01 3.25 -0.54
N VAL A 24 1.70 3.00 -0.53
CA VAL A 24 1.07 2.00 0.34
C VAL A 24 0.42 0.98 -0.59
N VAL A 25 1.00 -0.21 -0.64
CA VAL A 25 0.47 -1.33 -1.42
C VAL A 25 -0.23 -2.28 -0.46
N VAL A 26 -1.47 -2.63 -0.74
CA VAL A 26 -2.30 -3.49 0.13
C VAL A 26 -2.99 -4.56 -0.71
N GLU A 27 -3.11 -5.77 -0.16
CA GLU A 27 -3.86 -6.83 -0.82
C GLU A 27 -5.37 -6.65 -0.61
N ALA A 28 -6.16 -6.83 -1.67
CA ALA A 28 -7.60 -6.99 -1.54
C ALA A 28 -7.95 -8.23 -0.69
N ALA A 29 -9.12 -8.23 -0.06
CA ALA A 29 -9.60 -9.37 0.72
C ALA A 29 -9.96 -10.58 -0.16
N GLY A 30 -10.26 -10.34 -1.44
CA GLY A 30 -10.58 -11.35 -2.45
C GLY A 30 -10.24 -10.83 -3.84
N LYS A 31 -10.41 -11.68 -4.88
CA LYS A 31 -10.27 -11.24 -6.25
C LYS A 31 -11.43 -10.33 -6.64
N ILE A 32 -11.10 -9.12 -7.03
CA ILE A 32 -12.03 -8.06 -7.45
C ILE A 32 -11.57 -7.48 -8.78
N SER A 33 -12.45 -6.79 -9.49
CA SER A 33 -12.12 -6.13 -10.75
C SER A 33 -11.13 -4.98 -10.55
N ASP A 34 -10.45 -4.58 -11.63
CA ASP A 34 -9.51 -3.44 -11.57
C ASP A 34 -10.22 -2.12 -11.25
N GLU A 35 -11.48 -1.96 -11.67
CA GLU A 35 -12.28 -0.79 -11.32
C GLU A 35 -12.58 -0.75 -9.82
N GLU A 36 -12.91 -1.89 -9.21
CA GLU A 36 -13.09 -2.00 -7.75
C GLU A 36 -11.79 -1.73 -6.99
N LYS A 37 -10.63 -2.23 -7.49
CA LYS A 37 -9.31 -1.92 -6.91
C LYS A 37 -9.03 -0.42 -6.92
N GLN A 38 -9.33 0.27 -8.02
CA GLN A 38 -9.12 1.71 -8.15
C GLN A 38 -10.01 2.51 -7.19
N ARG A 39 -11.30 2.14 -7.08
CA ARG A 39 -12.22 2.77 -6.12
C ARG A 39 -11.72 2.60 -4.69
N LEU A 40 -11.37 1.37 -4.30
CA LEU A 40 -10.85 1.05 -2.97
C LEU A 40 -9.52 1.77 -2.68
N ALA A 41 -8.61 1.85 -3.66
CA ALA A 41 -7.37 2.61 -3.52
C ALA A 41 -7.62 4.10 -3.25
N SER A 42 -8.60 4.71 -3.94
CA SER A 42 -8.98 6.11 -3.74
C SER A 42 -9.55 6.35 -2.34
N GLU A 43 -10.45 5.48 -1.88
CA GLU A 43 -11.03 5.55 -0.52
C GLU A 43 -9.96 5.42 0.56
N LEU A 44 -9.06 4.45 0.41
CA LEU A 44 -7.92 4.26 1.32
C LEU A 44 -6.98 5.45 1.33
N GLN A 45 -6.68 6.03 0.16
CA GLN A 45 -5.83 7.20 0.05
C GLN A 45 -6.43 8.39 0.81
N HIS A 46 -7.74 8.63 0.63
CA HIS A 46 -8.44 9.70 1.33
C HIS A 46 -8.36 9.52 2.86
N ARG A 47 -8.63 8.31 3.35
CA ARG A 47 -8.59 8.02 4.79
C ARG A 47 -7.18 8.10 5.39
N LEU A 48 -6.17 7.61 4.65
CA LEU A 48 -4.77 7.76 5.07
C LEU A 48 -4.36 9.23 5.11
N HIS A 49 -4.84 10.05 4.19
CA HIS A 49 -4.60 11.49 4.22
C HIS A 49 -5.23 12.15 5.44
N GLU A 50 -6.47 11.82 5.79
CA GLU A 50 -7.14 12.36 6.98
C GLU A 50 -6.40 12.02 8.28
N VAL A 51 -5.84 10.81 8.39
CA VAL A 51 -5.17 10.35 9.62
C VAL A 51 -3.72 10.80 9.69
N LEU A 52 -2.97 10.73 8.58
CA LEU A 52 -1.53 10.94 8.56
C LEU A 52 -1.13 12.34 8.08
N MET A 53 -2.08 13.12 7.56
CA MET A 53 -1.86 14.47 7.01
C MET A 53 -0.80 14.48 5.87
N ILE A 54 -0.69 13.37 5.14
CA ILE A 54 0.18 13.19 3.97
C ILE A 54 -0.59 12.52 2.84
N ASN A 55 -0.13 12.66 1.60
CA ASN A 55 -0.79 12.08 0.42
C ASN A 55 0.02 10.90 -0.16
N PRO A 56 -0.03 9.70 0.45
CA PRO A 56 0.59 8.52 -0.13
C PRO A 56 -0.11 8.10 -1.43
N ARG A 57 0.62 7.45 -2.36
CA ARG A 57 -0.03 6.70 -3.45
C ARG A 57 -0.48 5.37 -2.90
N VAL A 58 -1.75 5.04 -3.05
CA VAL A 58 -2.27 3.72 -2.65
C VAL A 58 -2.42 2.84 -3.88
N GLN A 59 -2.02 1.58 -3.77
CA GLN A 59 -2.26 0.55 -4.76
C GLN A 59 -2.90 -0.66 -4.09
N VAL A 60 -4.00 -1.15 -4.67
CA VAL A 60 -4.64 -2.40 -4.27
C VAL A 60 -4.22 -3.49 -5.25
N VAL A 61 -3.69 -4.59 -4.72
CA VAL A 61 -3.20 -5.76 -5.49
C VAL A 61 -4.04 -7.00 -5.18
N ASP A 62 -3.89 -8.04 -5.98
CA ASP A 62 -4.63 -9.28 -5.73
C ASP A 62 -4.14 -9.99 -4.45
N PRO A 63 -5.00 -10.83 -3.83
CA PRO A 63 -4.59 -11.61 -2.67
C PRO A 63 -3.36 -12.48 -2.97
N GLY A 64 -2.32 -12.39 -2.12
CA GLY A 64 -1.09 -13.15 -2.23
C GLY A 64 -0.02 -12.58 -3.16
N GLU A 65 -0.21 -11.39 -3.75
CA GLU A 65 0.82 -10.75 -4.59
C GLU A 65 1.95 -10.11 -3.78
N LEU A 66 1.74 -9.79 -2.49
CA LEU A 66 2.82 -9.24 -1.67
C LEU A 66 3.77 -10.35 -1.16
N PRO A 67 5.09 -10.12 -1.16
CA PRO A 67 6.06 -11.10 -0.69
C PRO A 67 5.79 -11.55 0.75
N ARG A 68 5.62 -12.87 0.93
CA ARG A 68 5.56 -13.48 2.26
C ARG A 68 6.99 -13.63 2.80
N GLN A 69 7.21 -13.21 4.04
CA GLN A 69 8.51 -13.39 4.69
C GLN A 69 8.54 -14.79 5.31
N GLU A 70 9.46 -15.65 4.86
CA GLU A 70 9.52 -17.06 5.27
C GLU A 70 10.20 -17.29 6.64
N GLY A 71 10.77 -16.25 7.29
CA GLY A 71 11.71 -16.46 8.41
C GLY A 71 11.76 -15.39 9.50
N GLY A 72 10.67 -14.66 9.79
CA GLY A 72 10.67 -13.71 10.92
C GLY A 72 9.62 -12.60 10.85
N LYS A 73 9.93 -11.44 11.45
CA LYS A 73 9.04 -10.25 11.44
C LYS A 73 8.81 -9.78 10.00
N ALA A 74 7.56 -9.49 9.65
CA ALA A 74 7.22 -8.96 8.34
C ALA A 74 7.95 -7.62 8.07
N LYS A 75 8.74 -7.53 7.00
CA LYS A 75 9.32 -6.26 6.53
C LYS A 75 8.23 -5.44 5.84
N ARG A 76 7.47 -4.66 6.61
CA ARG A 76 6.37 -3.83 6.08
C ARG A 76 6.81 -2.50 5.48
N ILE A 77 8.09 -2.14 5.61
CA ILE A 77 8.65 -0.88 5.10
C ILE A 77 9.86 -1.20 4.23
N ILE A 78 9.86 -0.69 3.00
CA ILE A 78 10.98 -0.73 2.06
C ILE A 78 11.39 0.72 1.80
N ASP A 79 12.59 1.10 2.21
CA ASP A 79 13.18 2.39 1.88
C ASP A 79 14.10 2.24 0.66
N LYS A 80 13.73 2.90 -0.44
CA LYS A 80 14.49 2.94 -1.69
C LYS A 80 15.07 4.33 -1.95
N ARG A 81 15.02 5.25 -0.99
CA ARG A 81 15.68 6.56 -1.14
C ARG A 81 17.18 6.27 -1.24
N LYS A 82 17.76 6.44 -2.43
CA LYS A 82 19.22 6.38 -2.61
C LYS A 82 19.82 7.41 -1.67
N MET A 83 20.73 7.00 -0.79
CA MET A 83 21.59 7.94 -0.07
C MET A 83 22.47 8.70 -1.05
#